data_AF-A0A1E3RGT4-F1
#
_entry.id   AF-A0A1E3RGT4-F1
#
_cell.length_a   1.000
_cell.length_b   1.000
_cell.length_c   1.000
_cell.angle_alpha   90.00
_cell.angle_beta   90.00
_cell.angle_gamma   90.00
#
_symmetry.space_group_name_H-M   'P 1'
#
loop_
_entity.id
_entity.type
_entity.pdbx_description
1 polymer ?
#
loop_
_entity_poly.entity_id
_entity_poly.type
_entity_poly.pdbx_seq_one_letter_code
_entity_poly.pdbx_strand_id
1 'polypeptide(L)'
;MTYASDKMGTSIAAAQAEPDFSAQYTLATDCSTGLCVATVVEGPAPTNPTIPQPVRYTWDGARWQYAYNWQWECFRGDGVPSEYAPARSRVFYAPDIDGTLFGTWRTEILAGACRGTVVMPVGARPV
;
A
#
# COMPACT_ATOMS: atom_id res chain seq x y z
N MET A 1 2.65 -6.10 7.41
CA MET A 1 3.62 -5.19 8.04
C MET A 1 4.04 -4.20 6.99
N THR A 2 4.03 -2.92 7.34
CA THR A 2 4.50 -1.83 6.51
C THR A 2 5.68 -1.20 7.24
N TYR A 3 6.83 -1.14 6.58
CA TYR A 3 8.06 -0.58 7.14
C TYR A 3 8.12 0.91 6.81
N ALA A 4 7.20 1.68 7.42
CA ALA A 4 7.06 3.12 7.15
C ALA A 4 8.26 3.92 7.68
N SER A 5 8.98 3.39 8.66
CA SER A 5 10.22 3.99 9.15
C SER A 5 11.36 3.97 8.11
N ASP A 6 11.31 3.03 7.17
CA ASP A 6 12.28 2.87 6.07
C ASP A 6 11.79 3.49 4.75
N LYS A 7 10.77 4.36 4.81
CA LYS A 7 10.24 4.98 3.60
C LYS A 7 11.23 5.94 2.96
N MET A 8 11.20 5.99 1.63
CA MET A 8 12.09 6.80 0.82
C MET A 8 11.36 7.39 -0.38
N GLY A 9 11.95 8.38 -1.03
CA GLY A 9 11.40 8.98 -2.24
C GLY A 9 11.65 10.47 -2.33
N THR A 10 10.98 11.11 -3.27
CA THR A 10 11.17 12.55 -3.59
C THR A 10 10.14 13.46 -2.93
N SER A 11 9.06 12.91 -2.35
CA SER A 11 8.07 13.70 -1.62
C SER A 11 8.58 14.07 -0.23
N ILE A 12 8.17 15.23 0.29
CA ILE A 12 8.39 15.58 1.70
C ILE A 12 7.82 14.52 2.65
N ALA A 13 6.74 13.83 2.25
CA ALA A 13 6.12 12.77 3.05
C ALA A 13 7.04 11.56 3.24
N ALA A 14 8.00 11.34 2.33
CA ALA A 14 8.99 10.28 2.48
C ALA A 14 10.08 10.62 3.52
N ALA A 15 10.30 11.90 3.84
CA ALA A 15 11.27 12.31 4.85
C ALA A 15 10.67 12.46 6.26
N GLN A 16 9.34 12.42 6.37
CA GLN A 16 8.63 12.54 7.65
C GLN A 16 8.73 11.24 8.43
N ALA A 17 9.16 11.29 9.69
CA ALA A 17 9.21 10.12 10.55
C ALA A 17 7.80 9.51 10.73
N GLU A 18 7.69 8.20 10.55
CA GLU A 18 6.45 7.44 10.72
C GLU A 18 6.80 6.05 11.28
N PRO A 19 6.09 5.58 12.32
CA PRO A 19 6.36 4.25 12.88
C PRO A 19 5.88 3.15 11.94
N ASP A 20 6.56 2.00 12.00
CA ASP A 20 6.07 0.79 11.35
C ASP A 20 4.71 0.37 11.92
N PHE A 21 3.89 -0.25 11.07
CA PHE A 21 2.57 -0.70 11.47
C PHE A 21 2.18 -2.04 10.83
N SER A 22 1.21 -2.70 11.45
CA SER A 22 0.70 -3.99 10.99
C SER A 22 -0.81 -4.08 11.18
N ALA A 23 -1.45 -4.81 10.26
CA ALA A 23 -2.84 -5.21 10.35
C ALA A 23 -2.97 -6.67 9.90
N GLN A 24 -4.04 -7.32 10.34
CA GLN A 24 -4.39 -8.69 9.94
C GLN A 24 -5.59 -8.63 8.99
N TYR A 25 -5.57 -9.50 7.98
CA TYR A 25 -6.59 -9.59 6.95
C TYR A 25 -6.86 -11.06 6.61
N THR A 26 -8.12 -11.37 6.31
CA THR A 26 -8.49 -12.65 5.69
C THR A 26 -8.55 -12.44 4.18
N LEU A 27 -7.89 -13.30 3.41
CA LEU A 27 -7.89 -13.26 1.94
C LEU A 27 -8.53 -14.53 1.37
N ALA A 28 -9.40 -14.36 0.38
CA ALA A 28 -9.92 -15.43 -0.45
C ALA A 28 -9.27 -15.37 -1.84
N THR A 29 -8.69 -16.47 -2.30
CA THR A 29 -8.03 -16.56 -3.60
C THR A 29 -8.84 -17.41 -4.56
N ASP A 30 -9.08 -16.89 -5.76
CA ASP A 30 -9.74 -17.60 -6.86
C ASP A 30 -8.84 -17.59 -8.10
N CYS A 31 -8.57 -18.78 -8.64
CA CYS A 31 -7.76 -19.00 -9.86
C CYS A 31 -8.56 -19.67 -10.99
N SER A 32 -9.89 -19.82 -10.84
CA SER A 32 -10.74 -20.62 -11.72
C SER A 32 -10.79 -20.12 -13.18
N THR A 33 -10.46 -18.84 -13.42
CA THR A 33 -10.49 -18.21 -14.75
C THR A 33 -9.13 -18.16 -15.45
N GLY A 34 -8.11 -18.81 -14.89
CA GLY A 34 -6.73 -18.80 -15.39
C GLY A 34 -5.89 -17.62 -14.89
N LEU A 35 -6.52 -16.57 -14.33
CA LEU A 35 -5.85 -15.53 -13.55
C LEU A 35 -6.18 -15.72 -12.06
N CYS A 36 -5.16 -15.79 -11.22
CA CYS A 36 -5.36 -15.83 -9.78
C CYS A 36 -5.61 -14.42 -9.22
N VAL A 37 -6.69 -14.27 -8.46
CA VAL A 37 -7.07 -13.04 -7.76
C VAL A 37 -7.25 -13.32 -6.27
N ALA A 38 -6.47 -12.65 -5.43
CA ALA A 38 -6.63 -12.66 -3.99
C ALA A 38 -7.41 -11.43 -3.53
N THR A 39 -8.57 -11.62 -2.91
CA THR A 39 -9.46 -10.56 -2.44
C THR A 39 -9.45 -10.51 -0.92
N VAL A 40 -9.26 -9.32 -0.34
CA VAL A 40 -9.47 -9.11 1.10
C VAL A 40 -10.95 -9.22 1.42
N VAL A 41 -11.33 -10.17 2.28
CA VAL A 41 -12.72 -10.44 2.68
C VAL A 41 -13.01 -10.05 4.12
N GLU A 42 -11.97 -9.89 4.95
CA GLU A 42 -12.08 -9.46 6.35
C GLU A 42 -10.81 -8.69 6.78
N GLY A 43 -10.95 -7.79 7.74
CA GLY A 43 -9.87 -6.98 8.31
C GLY A 43 -10.26 -5.51 8.46
N PRO A 44 -9.37 -4.65 9.00
CA PRO A 44 -9.67 -3.25 9.21
C PRO A 44 -9.81 -2.49 7.89
N ALA A 45 -10.84 -1.66 7.78
CA ALA A 45 -10.99 -0.75 6.65
C ALA A 45 -9.89 0.34 6.67
N PRO A 46 -9.42 0.82 5.51
CA PRO A 46 -8.54 1.98 5.43
C PRO A 46 -9.20 3.20 6.07
N THR A 47 -8.43 3.97 6.80
CA THR A 47 -8.87 5.24 7.39
C THR A 47 -9.16 6.30 6.32
N ASN A 48 -8.46 6.23 5.19
CA ASN A 48 -8.71 7.10 4.05
C ASN A 48 -9.80 6.48 3.14
N PRO A 49 -11.01 7.07 3.07
CA PRO A 49 -12.15 6.49 2.35
C PRO A 49 -12.01 6.53 0.82
N THR A 50 -10.97 7.18 0.30
CA THR A 50 -10.71 7.25 -1.15
C THR A 50 -9.91 6.05 -1.67
N ILE A 51 -9.43 5.18 -0.77
CA ILE A 51 -8.78 3.92 -1.13
C ILE A 51 -9.86 2.93 -1.61
N PRO A 52 -9.77 2.39 -2.84
CA PRO A 52 -10.79 1.50 -3.36
C PRO A 52 -10.92 0.19 -2.58
N GLN A 53 -12.17 -0.26 -2.41
CA GLN A 53 -12.52 -1.52 -1.78
C GLN A 53 -13.43 -2.38 -2.68
N PRO A 54 -13.38 -3.72 -2.57
CA PRO A 54 -12.40 -4.48 -1.79
C PRO A 54 -11.00 -4.42 -2.41
N VAL A 55 -9.96 -4.59 -1.58
CA VAL A 55 -8.58 -4.71 -2.07
C VAL A 55 -8.43 -6.04 -2.80
N ARG A 56 -7.91 -5.99 -4.04
CA ARG A 56 -7.75 -7.16 -4.91
C ARG A 56 -6.33 -7.20 -5.48
N TYR A 57 -5.62 -8.30 -5.21
CA TYR A 57 -4.32 -8.56 -5.79
C TYR A 57 -4.44 -9.53 -6.96
N THR A 58 -3.80 -9.25 -8.07
CA THR A 58 -3.69 -10.16 -9.22
C THR A 58 -2.31 -10.80 -9.26
N TRP A 59 -2.24 -12.09 -9.56
CA TRP A 59 -0.98 -12.81 -9.73
C TRP A 59 -0.38 -12.56 -11.12
N ASP A 60 0.90 -12.19 -11.20
CA ASP A 60 1.62 -11.97 -12.47
C ASP A 60 2.48 -13.15 -12.93
N GLY A 61 2.45 -14.27 -12.21
CA GLY A 61 3.34 -15.42 -12.43
C GLY A 61 4.46 -15.54 -11.39
N ALA A 62 4.79 -14.45 -10.69
CA ALA A 62 5.83 -14.41 -9.66
C ALA A 62 5.43 -13.61 -8.40
N ARG A 63 4.47 -12.69 -8.52
CA ARG A 63 4.12 -11.71 -7.49
C ARG A 63 2.63 -11.38 -7.54
N TRP A 64 2.07 -11.11 -6.37
CA TRP A 64 0.77 -10.49 -6.20
C TRP A 64 0.89 -8.98 -6.40
N GLN A 65 0.03 -8.38 -7.23
CA GLN A 65 0.07 -6.95 -7.53
C GLN A 65 -1.28 -6.28 -7.31
N TYR A 66 -1.28 -5.06 -6.80
CA TYR A 66 -2.45 -4.20 -6.75
C TYR A 66 -2.07 -2.76 -7.10
N ALA A 67 -2.86 -2.14 -7.97
CA ALA A 67 -2.67 -0.76 -8.39
C ALA A 67 -4.00 0.00 -8.27
N TYR A 68 -3.95 1.21 -7.75
CA TYR A 68 -5.15 2.01 -7.49
C TYR A 68 -4.86 3.50 -7.46
N ASN A 69 -5.90 4.29 -7.72
CA ASN A 69 -5.89 5.73 -7.55
C ASN A 69 -6.62 6.08 -6.24
N TRP A 70 -6.16 7.12 -5.56
CA TRP A 70 -6.74 7.60 -4.30
C TRP A 70 -6.33 9.07 -4.06
N GLN A 71 -6.77 9.65 -2.95
CA GLN A 71 -6.38 11.00 -2.50
C GLN A 71 -5.38 10.88 -1.34
N TRP A 72 -4.13 11.23 -1.60
CA TRP A 72 -3.09 11.33 -0.57
C TRP A 72 -3.44 12.43 0.42
N GLU A 73 -3.52 12.08 1.71
CA GLU A 73 -3.64 13.06 2.79
C GLU A 73 -2.25 13.56 3.18
N CYS A 74 -1.89 14.76 2.71
CA CYS A 74 -0.59 15.36 2.95
C CYS A 74 -0.51 15.96 4.35
N PHE A 75 0.29 15.34 5.22
CA PHE A 75 0.69 15.94 6.50
C PHE A 75 1.68 17.09 6.25
N ARG A 76 1.36 18.27 6.79
CA ARG A 76 2.15 19.50 6.59
C ARG A 76 2.70 20.09 7.89
N GLY A 77 2.68 19.31 8.97
CA GLY A 77 3.05 19.75 10.31
C GLY A 77 1.85 19.91 11.23
N ASP A 78 2.11 19.91 12.53
CA ASP A 78 1.08 19.98 13.55
C ASP A 78 0.30 21.29 13.48
N GLY A 79 -1.03 21.20 13.64
CA GLY A 79 -1.93 22.35 13.58
C GLY A 79 -2.18 22.89 12.16
N VAL A 80 -1.53 22.34 11.13
CA VAL A 80 -1.79 22.68 9.73
C VAL A 80 -2.80 21.68 9.15
N PRO A 81 -3.94 22.13 8.60
CA PRO A 81 -4.89 21.22 7.98
C PRO A 81 -4.26 20.37 6.89
N SER A 82 -4.60 19.08 6.85
CA SER A 82 -4.18 18.17 5.79
C SER A 82 -4.64 18.69 4.43
N GLU A 83 -3.79 18.52 3.42
CA GLU A 83 -4.12 18.79 2.03
C GLU A 83 -4.31 17.47 1.28
N TYR A 84 -5.45 17.31 0.62
CA TYR A 84 -5.69 16.12 -0.19
C TYR A 84 -5.19 16.34 -1.61
N ALA A 85 -4.36 15.41 -2.10
CA ALA A 85 -3.80 15.46 -3.44
C ALA A 85 -4.02 14.14 -4.20
N PRO A 86 -4.33 14.17 -5.51
CA PRO A 86 -4.51 12.95 -6.28
C PRO A 86 -3.21 12.14 -6.32
N ALA A 87 -3.33 10.83 -6.10
CA ALA A 87 -2.19 9.92 -6.04
C ALA A 87 -2.49 8.57 -6.72
N ARG A 88 -1.41 7.89 -7.11
CA ARG A 88 -1.44 6.55 -7.71
C ARG A 88 -0.52 5.65 -6.93
N SER A 89 -1.03 4.53 -6.44
CA SER A 89 -0.24 3.54 -5.74
C SER A 89 -0.13 2.25 -6.54
N ARG A 90 1.03 1.60 -6.42
CA ARG A 90 1.26 0.23 -6.82
C ARG A 90 1.92 -0.49 -5.67
N VAL A 91 1.39 -1.66 -5.33
CA VAL A 91 2.00 -2.56 -4.37
C VAL A 91 2.21 -3.91 -5.03
N PHE A 92 3.30 -4.56 -4.64
CA PHE A 92 3.47 -5.97 -4.91
C PHE A 92 3.90 -6.71 -3.66
N TYR A 93 3.58 -8.01 -3.63
CA TYR A 93 4.08 -8.99 -2.67
C TYR A 93 4.59 -10.21 -3.44
N ALA A 94 5.84 -10.57 -3.22
CA ALA A 94 6.47 -11.79 -3.74
C ALA A 94 6.60 -12.80 -2.59
N PRO A 95 6.30 -14.09 -2.83
CA PRO A 95 6.55 -15.13 -1.84
C PRO A 95 8.05 -15.40 -1.68
N ASP A 96 8.46 -15.65 -0.44
CA ASP A 96 9.77 -16.20 -0.08
C ASP A 96 9.63 -17.71 0.24
N ILE A 97 10.76 -18.41 0.35
CA ILE A 97 10.83 -19.87 0.53
C ILE A 97 10.22 -20.34 1.86
N ASP A 98 10.20 -19.46 2.86
CA ASP A 98 9.64 -19.72 4.19
C ASP A 98 8.13 -19.44 4.27
N GLY A 99 7.49 -19.06 3.15
CA GLY A 99 6.08 -18.73 3.08
C GLY A 99 5.74 -17.31 3.53
N THR A 100 6.73 -16.50 3.91
CA THR A 100 6.55 -15.06 4.08
C THR A 100 6.42 -14.40 2.70
N LEU A 101 5.87 -13.19 2.69
CA LEU A 101 5.82 -12.32 1.52
C LEU A 101 6.64 -11.08 1.80
N PHE A 102 7.39 -10.62 0.81
CA PHE A 102 8.10 -9.34 0.82
C PHE A 102 7.68 -8.50 -0.39
N GLY A 103 7.87 -7.19 -0.31
CA GLY A 103 7.62 -6.34 -1.47
C GLY A 103 7.72 -4.87 -1.18
N THR A 104 7.02 -4.09 -1.99
CA THR A 104 7.09 -2.63 -1.93
C THR A 104 5.74 -2.01 -2.23
N TRP A 105 5.35 -1.03 -1.44
CA TRP A 105 4.28 -0.09 -1.76
C TRP A 105 4.90 1.22 -2.26
N ARG A 106 4.63 1.54 -3.52
CA ARG A 106 5.07 2.79 -4.16
C ARG A 106 3.87 3.66 -4.45
N THR A 107 3.95 4.92 -4.06
CA THR A 107 2.95 5.94 -4.34
C THR A 107 3.57 7.12 -5.08
N GLU A 108 2.91 7.55 -6.14
CA GLU A 108 3.18 8.78 -6.86
C GLU A 108 2.08 9.80 -6.51
N ILE A 109 2.47 10.89 -5.86
CA ILE A 109 1.59 12.00 -5.47
C ILE A 109 1.70 13.05 -6.58
N LEU A 110 0.58 13.30 -7.25
CA LEU A 110 0.58 13.98 -8.55
C LEU A 110 0.62 15.51 -8.43
N ALA A 111 0.20 16.06 -7.28
CA ALA A 111 0.05 17.50 -7.08
C ALA A 111 0.22 17.89 -5.60
N GLY A 112 0.15 19.19 -5.33
CA GLY A 112 0.13 19.74 -3.97
C GLY A 112 1.49 19.73 -3.27
N ALA A 113 1.48 20.09 -1.99
CA ALA A 113 2.69 20.21 -1.17
C ALA A 113 3.48 18.89 -1.06
N CYS A 114 2.80 17.75 -1.07
CA CYS A 114 3.41 16.42 -1.01
C CYS A 114 3.75 15.84 -2.39
N ARG A 115 3.67 16.61 -3.49
CA ARG A 115 4.00 16.10 -4.83
C ARG A 115 5.36 15.41 -4.84
N GLY A 116 5.43 14.23 -5.45
CA GLY A 116 6.64 13.42 -5.52
C GLY A 116 6.33 11.94 -5.33
N THR A 117 7.32 11.21 -4.85
CA THR A 117 7.22 9.76 -4.65
C THR A 117 7.42 9.38 -3.20
N VAL A 118 6.71 8.34 -2.76
CA VAL A 118 6.92 7.63 -1.50
C VAL A 118 7.01 6.15 -1.83
N VAL A 119 8.01 5.47 -1.30
CA VAL A 119 8.29 4.05 -1.48
C VAL A 119 8.54 3.46 -0.11
N MET A 120 7.77 2.45 0.27
CA MET A 120 7.89 1.77 1.56
C MET A 120 8.04 0.28 1.34
N PRO A 121 8.99 -0.39 2.02
CA PRO A 121 9.01 -1.83 2.07
C PRO A 121 7.72 -2.34 2.74
N VAL A 122 7.22 -3.48 2.29
CA VAL A 122 6.09 -4.18 2.91
C VAL A 122 6.41 -5.64 3.06
N GLY A 123 5.82 -6.27 4.06
CA GLY A 123 5.91 -7.70 4.29
C GLY A 123 4.62 -8.28 4.82
N ALA A 124 4.37 -9.55 4.56
CA ALA A 124 3.22 -10.27 5.12
C ALA A 124 3.63 -11.71 5.45
N ARG A 125 2.90 -12.33 6.37
CA ARG A 125 3.05 -13.75 6.68
C ARG A 125 1.69 -14.32 7.05
N PRO A 126 1.40 -15.58 6.72
CA PRO A 126 0.26 -16.29 7.29
C PRO A 126 0.35 -16.31 8.83
N VAL A 127 -0.81 -16.25 9.49
CA VAL A 127 -0.95 -16.30 10.94
C VAL A 127 -2.03 -17.30 11.33
#